data_AF-A0A966TGN8-F1
#
_entry.id   AF-A0A966TGN8-F1
#
_cell.length_a   1.000
_cell.length_b   1.000
_cell.length_c   1.000
_cell.angle_alpha   90.00
_cell.angle_beta   90.00
_cell.angle_gamma   90.00
#
_symmetry.space_group_name_H-M   'P 1'
#
loop_
_entity.id
_entity.type
_entity.pdbx_description
1 polymer ?
#
loop_
_entity_poly.entity_id
_entity_poly.type
_entity_poly.pdbx_seq_one_letter_code
_entity_poly.pdbx_strand_id
1 'polypeptide(L)'
;MPISDVFSEKLREGLRKRYGRLPSAAFVAIHFNRHSKAEKPISQETMRRWIRGISMPGYQHLFTLSIWLAVDVNPMSMGEAPKANLHALPLKVEHSEETLRLTEWFSKLPLDTKGLLFKLMSN
;
A
#
# COMPACT_ATOMS: atom_id res chain seq x y z
N MET A 1 -19.00 6.10 7.88
CA MET A 1 -18.58 4.69 7.79
C MET A 1 -17.15 4.59 8.30
N PRO A 2 -16.79 3.63 9.17
CA PRO A 2 -15.42 3.53 9.66
C PRO A 2 -14.46 3.16 8.51
N ILE A 3 -13.24 3.69 8.57
CA ILE A 3 -12.19 3.46 7.54
C ILE A 3 -11.92 1.96 7.32
N SER A 4 -12.05 1.16 8.38
CA SER A 4 -11.88 -0.29 8.31
C SER A 4 -12.98 -1.01 7.52
N ASP A 5 -14.20 -0.48 7.53
CA ASP A 5 -15.34 -1.03 6.77
C ASP A 5 -15.10 -0.85 5.27
N VAL A 6 -14.69 0.37 4.89
CA VAL A 6 -14.35 0.76 3.52
C VAL A 6 -13.24 -0.13 2.96
N PHE A 7 -12.17 -0.33 3.75
CA PHE A 7 -11.11 -1.28 3.41
C PHE A 7 -11.64 -2.70 3.23
N SER A 8 -12.47 -3.18 4.16
CA SER A 8 -12.99 -4.54 4.13
C SER A 8 -13.87 -4.79 2.90
N GLU A 9 -14.65 -3.79 2.49
CA GLU A 9 -15.49 -3.88 1.29
C GLU A 9 -14.64 -3.98 0.03
N LYS A 10 -13.59 -3.15 -0.10
CA LYS A 10 -12.67 -3.23 -1.24
C LYS A 10 -11.89 -4.52 -1.29
N LEU A 11 -11.46 -5.01 -0.14
CA LEU A 11 -10.81 -6.31 -0.04
C LEU A 11 -11.75 -7.44 -0.52
N ARG A 12 -13.02 -7.43 -0.09
CA ARG A 12 -14.03 -8.40 -0.55
C ARG A 12 -14.30 -8.27 -2.05
N GLU A 13 -14.41 -7.05 -2.56
CA GLU A 13 -14.60 -6.75 -3.98
C GLU A 13 -13.44 -7.29 -4.82
N GLY A 14 -12.19 -7.01 -4.43
CA GLY A 14 -11.00 -7.53 -5.10
C GLY A 14 -10.91 -9.06 -5.08
N LEU A 15 -11.26 -9.68 -3.95
CA LEU A 15 -11.32 -11.14 -3.84
C LEU A 15 -12.41 -11.74 -4.73
N ARG A 16 -13.61 -11.15 -4.77
CA ARG A 16 -14.71 -11.60 -5.64
C ARG A 16 -14.35 -11.42 -7.11
N LYS A 17 -13.72 -10.31 -7.48
CA LYS A 17 -13.27 -10.04 -8.86
C LYS A 17 -12.25 -11.07 -9.34
N ARG A 18 -11.33 -11.50 -8.46
CA ARG A 18 -10.29 -12.47 -8.81
C ARG A 18 -10.78 -13.92 -8.83
N TYR A 19 -11.60 -14.30 -7.86
CA TYR A 19 -11.99 -15.70 -7.63
C TYR A 19 -13.43 -16.03 -8.03
N GLY A 20 -14.20 -15.05 -8.53
CA GLY A 20 -15.63 -15.18 -8.85
C GLY A 20 -16.55 -15.25 -7.63
N ARG A 21 -16.01 -15.53 -6.44
CA ARG A 21 -16.71 -15.59 -5.16
C ARG A 21 -15.79 -15.10 -4.04
N LEU A 22 -16.33 -14.89 -2.84
CA LEU A 22 -15.50 -14.61 -1.66
C LEU A 22 -14.92 -15.94 -1.13
N PRO A 23 -13.60 -16.20 -1.28
CA PRO A 23 -12.95 -17.40 -0.75
C PRO A 23 -12.89 -17.41 0.78
N SER A 24 -12.56 -18.56 1.36
CA SER A 24 -12.36 -18.68 2.81
C SER A 24 -11.11 -17.91 3.27
N ALA A 25 -11.15 -17.36 4.47
CA ALA A 25 -10.01 -16.62 5.03
C ALA A 25 -8.73 -17.47 5.10
N ALA A 26 -8.86 -18.79 5.30
CA ALA A 26 -7.73 -19.73 5.28
C ALA A 26 -7.05 -19.76 3.91
N PHE A 27 -7.86 -19.91 2.85
CA PHE A 27 -7.38 -19.93 1.48
C PHE A 27 -6.69 -18.62 1.11
N VAL A 28 -7.30 -17.48 1.46
CA VAL A 28 -6.71 -16.16 1.21
C VAL A 28 -5.40 -15.99 1.96
N ALA A 29 -5.32 -16.38 3.24
CA ALA A 29 -4.10 -16.27 4.03
C ALA A 29 -2.94 -17.08 3.42
N ILE A 30 -3.20 -18.34 3.01
CA ILE A 30 -2.20 -19.19 2.36
C ILE A 30 -1.71 -18.55 1.06
N HIS A 31 -2.63 -18.10 0.20
CA HIS A 31 -2.24 -17.48 -1.06
C HIS A 31 -1.52 -16.14 -0.86
N PHE A 32 -1.98 -15.32 0.08
CA PHE A 32 -1.33 -14.06 0.42
C PHE A 32 0.09 -14.30 0.93
N ASN A 33 0.30 -15.23 1.87
CA ASN A 33 1.63 -15.56 2.40
C ASN A 33 2.60 -16.05 1.32
N ARG A 34 2.11 -16.67 0.25
CA ARG A 34 2.94 -17.07 -0.91
C ARG A 34 3.37 -15.89 -1.78
N HIS A 35 2.59 -14.81 -1.80
CA HIS A 35 2.91 -13.60 -2.58
C HIS A 35 3.63 -12.55 -1.73
N SER A 36 3.41 -12.57 -0.42
CA SER A 36 4.02 -11.65 0.53
C SER A 36 5.49 -12.03 0.73
N LYS A 37 6.37 -11.05 0.55
CA LYS A 37 7.77 -11.13 0.98
C LYS A 37 7.94 -10.66 2.43
N ALA A 38 6.83 -10.49 3.17
CA ALA A 38 6.90 -10.06 4.56
C ALA A 38 7.65 -11.09 5.40
N GLU A 39 8.42 -10.58 6.36
CA GLU A 39 9.23 -11.38 7.27
C GLU A 39 8.39 -12.36 8.12
N LYS A 40 7.11 -12.05 8.33
CA LYS A 40 6.17 -12.88 9.09
C LYS A 40 4.91 -13.19 8.28
N PRO A 41 4.55 -14.47 8.12
CA PRO A 41 3.29 -14.86 7.49
C PRO A 41 2.11 -14.46 8.38
N ILE A 42 0.97 -14.16 7.76
CA ILE A 42 -0.28 -13.90 8.47
C ILE A 42 -1.04 -15.21 8.73
N SER A 43 -1.76 -15.26 9.85
CA SER A 43 -2.66 -16.36 10.15
C SER A 43 -4.03 -16.17 9.51
N GLN A 44 -4.80 -17.26 9.41
CA GLN A 44 -6.20 -17.23 8.94
C GLN A 44 -7.06 -16.25 9.75
N GLU A 45 -6.85 -16.15 11.06
CA GLU A 45 -7.61 -15.24 11.92
C GLU A 45 -7.31 -13.78 11.57
N THR A 46 -6.05 -13.42 11.33
CA THR A 46 -5.68 -12.08 10.86
C THR A 46 -6.39 -11.74 9.55
N MET A 47 -6.37 -12.65 8.59
CA MET A 47 -7.06 -12.47 7.30
C MET A 47 -8.58 -12.35 7.48
N ARG A 48 -9.17 -13.14 8.39
CA ARG A 48 -10.61 -13.06 8.71
C ARG A 48 -10.97 -11.71 9.32
N ARG A 49 -10.15 -11.18 10.23
CA ARG A 49 -10.36 -9.85 10.84
C ARG A 49 -10.29 -8.74 9.79
N TRP A 50 -9.36 -8.82 8.84
CA TRP A 50 -9.28 -7.88 7.72
C TRP A 50 -10.51 -7.93 6.81
N ILE A 51 -10.93 -9.14 6.41
CA ILE A 51 -12.15 -9.33 5.60
C ILE A 51 -13.38 -8.79 6.34
N ARG A 52 -13.41 -8.83 7.67
CA ARG A 52 -14.52 -8.31 8.49
C ARG A 52 -14.43 -6.83 8.84
N GLY A 53 -13.31 -6.15 8.52
CA GLY A 53 -13.09 -4.76 8.92
C GLY A 53 -12.86 -4.59 10.43
N ILE A 54 -12.50 -5.66 11.15
CA ILE A 54 -12.22 -5.64 12.60
C ILE A 54 -10.82 -5.07 12.88
N SER A 55 -9.87 -5.34 11.97
CA SER A 55 -8.50 -4.83 12.09
C SER A 55 -7.95 -4.39 10.74
N MET A 56 -6.97 -3.48 10.79
CA MET A 56 -6.28 -2.95 9.62
C MET A 56 -4.94 -3.67 9.44
N PRO A 57 -4.52 -3.98 8.20
CA PRO A 57 -3.14 -4.39 7.95
C PRO A 57 -2.18 -3.21 8.13
N GLY A 58 -0.91 -3.51 8.42
CA GLY A 58 0.16 -2.52 8.27
C GLY A 58 0.47 -2.21 6.81
N TYR A 59 1.22 -1.14 6.57
CA TYR A 59 1.51 -0.61 5.22
C TYR A 59 2.06 -1.66 4.24
N GLN A 60 3.03 -2.48 4.66
CA GLN A 60 3.62 -3.53 3.81
C GLN A 60 2.58 -4.55 3.32
N HIS A 61 1.65 -4.93 4.19
CA HIS A 61 0.58 -5.86 3.84
C HIS A 61 -0.49 -5.21 2.96
N LEU A 62 -0.85 -3.95 3.23
CA LEU A 62 -1.74 -3.17 2.35
C LEU A 62 -1.16 -3.06 0.94
N PHE A 63 0.12 -2.71 0.83
CA PHE A 63 0.79 -2.61 -0.47
C PHE A 63 0.79 -3.92 -1.22
N THR A 64 1.09 -5.03 -0.53
CA THR A 64 1.05 -6.37 -1.10
C THR A 64 -0.37 -6.73 -1.56
N LEU A 65 -1.40 -6.42 -0.76
CA LEU A 65 -2.80 -6.65 -1.13
C LEU A 65 -3.20 -5.83 -2.36
N SER A 66 -2.78 -4.57 -2.45
CA SER A 66 -3.07 -3.70 -3.60
C SER A 66 -2.49 -4.26 -4.89
N ILE A 67 -1.22 -4.66 -4.88
CA ILE A 67 -0.56 -5.28 -6.04
C ILE A 67 -1.22 -6.62 -6.37
N TRP A 68 -1.43 -7.44 -5.34
CA TRP A 68 -1.93 -8.79 -5.52
C TRP A 68 -3.35 -8.81 -6.10
N LEU A 69 -4.25 -7.97 -5.60
CA LEU A 69 -5.65 -7.92 -6.04
C LEU A 69 -5.88 -6.93 -7.19
N ALA A 70 -4.88 -6.12 -7.55
CA ALA A 70 -5.01 -5.00 -8.48
C ALA A 70 -6.18 -4.06 -8.10
N VAL A 71 -6.35 -3.82 -6.80
CA VAL A 71 -7.38 -2.93 -6.22
C VAL A 71 -6.69 -1.93 -5.32
N ASP A 72 -7.08 -0.65 -5.39
CA ASP A 72 -6.64 0.33 -4.41
C ASP A 72 -7.36 0.06 -3.08
N VAL A 73 -6.65 -0.56 -2.15
CA VAL A 73 -7.13 -0.81 -0.79
C VAL A 73 -6.69 0.26 0.20
N ASN A 74 -6.09 1.37 -0.28
CA ASN A 74 -5.69 2.48 0.57
C ASN A 74 -6.89 3.39 0.84
N PRO A 75 -7.45 3.41 2.06
CA PRO A 75 -8.59 4.27 2.34
C PRO A 75 -8.25 5.76 2.25
N MET A 76 -6.98 6.15 2.39
CA MET A 76 -6.55 7.54 2.30
C MET A 76 -6.48 8.06 0.86
N SER A 77 -6.28 7.18 -0.13
CA SER A 77 -6.37 7.54 -1.55
C SER A 77 -7.82 7.67 -2.03
N MET A 78 -8.80 7.32 -1.19
CA MET A 78 -10.21 7.15 -1.58
C MET A 78 -11.01 8.47 -1.62
N GLY A 79 -10.35 9.61 -1.80
CA GLY A 79 -10.97 10.91 -2.09
C GLY A 79 -10.95 11.30 -3.57
N GLU A 80 -10.16 10.60 -4.41
CA GLU A 80 -9.95 10.96 -5.81
C GLU A 80 -9.99 9.70 -6.68
N ALA A 81 -11.11 9.47 -7.39
CA ALA A 81 -11.20 8.45 -8.43
C ALA A 81 -11.01 9.08 -9.82
N PRO A 82 -10.64 8.34 -10.87
CA PRO A 82 -9.69 7.22 -10.96
C PRO A 82 -8.76 7.35 -12.20
N LYS A 83 -7.69 6.55 -12.30
CA LYS A 83 -7.32 5.79 -13.52
C LYS A 83 -6.11 4.88 -13.30
N ALA A 84 -6.26 3.66 -13.77
CA ALA A 84 -5.28 2.59 -13.75
C ALA A 84 -3.91 3.05 -14.30
N ASN A 85 -2.88 2.93 -13.48
CA ASN A 85 -1.53 2.64 -13.95
C ASN A 85 -0.83 1.82 -12.88
N LEU A 86 -0.87 0.50 -13.05
CA LEU A 86 -0.22 -0.50 -12.18
C LEU A 86 1.33 -0.43 -12.23
N HIS A 87 1.90 0.61 -12.85
CA HIS A 87 3.34 0.84 -13.02
C HIS A 87 3.84 2.22 -12.58
N ALA A 88 3.00 3.07 -11.98
CA ALA A 88 3.49 4.32 -11.41
C ALA A 88 3.28 4.27 -9.89
N LEU A 89 4.37 4.05 -9.16
CA LEU A 89 4.53 4.63 -7.84
C LEU A 89 5.00 6.08 -8.02
N PRO A 90 4.13 7.11 -8.02
CA PRO A 90 4.54 8.37 -7.44
C PRO A 90 4.28 8.22 -5.95
N LEU A 91 5.35 8.12 -5.16
CA LEU A 91 5.30 8.62 -3.79
C LEU A 91 4.80 10.06 -3.90
N LYS A 92 3.50 10.29 -3.68
CA LYS A 92 2.94 11.62 -3.48
C LYS A 92 3.42 12.05 -2.09
N VAL A 93 4.68 12.45 -2.02
CA VAL A 93 5.17 13.29 -0.92
C VAL A 93 4.23 14.48 -0.92
N GLU A 94 3.53 14.71 0.19
CA GLU A 94 2.65 15.85 0.33
C GLU A 94 3.47 17.10 0.02
N HIS A 95 3.08 17.79 -1.07
CA HIS A 95 3.79 18.96 -1.56
C HIS A 95 3.47 20.15 -0.67
N SER A 96 4.00 20.15 0.55
CA SER A 96 4.10 21.37 1.35
C SER A 96 5.07 22.31 0.62
N GLU A 97 4.83 23.62 0.55
CA GLU A 97 5.64 24.57 -0.25
C GLU A 97 7.14 24.47 0.04
N GLU A 98 7.47 24.12 1.28
CA GLU A 98 8.80 23.75 1.76
C GLU A 98 9.43 22.57 0.98
N THR A 99 8.69 21.51 0.66
CA THR A 99 9.21 20.36 -0.12
C THR A 99 9.53 20.73 -1.57
N LEU A 100 8.73 21.64 -2.16
CA LEU A 100 8.99 22.19 -3.49
C LEU A 100 10.24 23.05 -3.50
N ARG A 101 10.43 23.89 -2.46
CA ARG A 101 11.64 24.69 -2.30
C ARG A 101 12.88 23.82 -2.10
N LEU A 102 12.77 22.76 -1.29
CA LEU A 102 13.87 21.84 -1.03
C LEU A 102 14.24 21.04 -2.27
N THR A 103 13.26 20.57 -3.05
CA THR A 103 13.54 19.85 -4.31
C THR A 103 14.13 20.75 -5.37
N GLU A 104 13.65 21.99 -5.51
CA GLU A 104 14.22 22.97 -6.44
C GLU A 104 15.67 23.32 -6.06
N TRP A 105 15.92 23.63 -4.78
CA TRP A 105 17.26 23.92 -4.31
C TRP A 105 18.20 22.72 -4.45
N PHE A 106 17.72 21.52 -4.10
CA PHE A 106 18.50 20.29 -4.24
C PHE A 106 18.88 20.02 -5.70
N SER A 107 17.97 20.30 -6.64
CA SER A 107 18.26 20.16 -8.07
C SER A 107 19.47 20.99 -8.50
N LYS A 108 19.62 22.20 -7.95
CA LYS A 108 20.71 23.16 -8.25
C LYS A 108 22.08 22.76 -7.66
N LEU A 109 22.17 21.72 -6.82
CA LEU A 109 23.44 21.29 -6.23
C LEU A 109 24.30 20.44 -7.19
N PRO A 110 25.65 20.59 -7.15
CA PRO A 110 26.58 19.72 -7.86
C PRO A 110 26.42 18.25 -7.45
N LEU A 111 26.65 17.34 -8.39
CA LEU A 111 26.43 15.90 -8.20
C LEU A 111 27.29 15.34 -7.05
N ASP A 112 28.48 15.90 -6.85
CA ASP A 112 29.45 15.54 -5.81
C ASP A 112 28.93 15.83 -4.39
N THR A 113 28.15 16.91 -4.24
CA THR A 113 27.56 17.31 -2.95
C THR A 113 26.34 16.47 -2.61
N LYS A 114 25.54 16.08 -3.62
CA LYS A 114 24.37 15.20 -3.43
C LYS A 114 24.78 13.87 -2.83
N GLY A 115 25.87 13.27 -3.32
CA GLY A 115 26.40 12.00 -2.82
C GLY A 115 26.84 12.05 -1.35
N LEU A 116 27.43 13.17 -0.91
CA LEU A 116 27.83 13.35 0.49
C LEU A 116 26.63 13.49 1.43
N LEU A 117 25.57 14.17 1.00
CA LEU A 117 24.34 14.30 1.80
C LEU A 117 23.64 12.96 1.99
N PHE A 118 23.55 12.14 0.94
CA PHE A 118 23.01 10.77 1.07
C PHE A 118 23.81 9.95 2.08
N LYS A 119 25.13 10.13 2.12
CA LYS A 119 26.02 9.45 3.07
C LYS A 119 25.85 9.95 4.50
N LEU A 120 25.52 11.24 4.68
CA LEU A 120 25.28 11.85 6.00
C LEU A 120 23.92 11.46 6.60
N MET A 121 22.89 11.33 5.76
CA MET A 121 21.53 10.94 6.18
C MET A 121 21.37 9.43 6.42
N SER A 122 22.33 8.62 5.97
CA SER A 122 22.30 7.15 6.09
C SER A 122 23.16 6.62 7.26
N ASN A 123 23.56 7.49 8.20
CA ASN A 123 24.32 7.15 9.40
C ASN A 123 23.50 7.45 10.65
#